data_AF-A0A349BZ07-F1
#
_entry.id   AF-A0A349BZ07-F1
#
_cell.length_a   1.000
_cell.length_b   1.000
_cell.length_c   1.000
_cell.angle_alpha   90.00
_cell.angle_beta   90.00
_cell.angle_gamma   90.00
#
_symmetry.space_group_name_H-M   'P 1'
#
loop_
_entity.id
_entity.type
_entity.pdbx_description
1 polymer ?
#
loop_
_entity_poly.entity_id
_entity_poly.type
_entity_poly.pdbx_seq_one_letter_code
_entity_poly.pdbx_strand_id
1 'polypeptide(L)'
;MKNTIKSIGRVALFLVILVVLLQITNKVFDPGYWFPSGWIQDRTARLAQLSLEEEGTLDVLNVGDSESLSAIIPMELWHDQGITSFNCGCDGMRLPECYTTLRTAFQKQKPKVVLLETGLLYRLDFEQDYQSLVAENIYYYFYGLRYHNMWKSFANQKGVRAYFKGYVVNNSIGVYEGPEDYMIETKEADQITTRNKRFFKAIMNLCEKEGVEVVLYSVPAPVNYNTYKHNGIQMLADEYGLKYIDFNMNWKEIGIDWSKDSQDCGDHLNRDGGIKLSTWLGNWLMDEFDLPDHRSDPELAEQWDYLYDYCEYTSDVLKGTNTGNVTEEIREKLTVDG
;
A
#
# COMPACT_ATOMS: atom_id res chain seq x y z
N MET A 1 7.73 9.47 -52.41
CA MET A 1 7.85 8.06 -51.94
C MET A 1 9.22 7.70 -51.36
N LYS A 2 10.34 7.75 -52.12
CA LYS A 2 11.67 7.35 -51.58
C LYS A 2 12.12 8.13 -50.33
N ASN A 3 11.90 9.44 -50.28
CA ASN A 3 12.26 10.26 -49.12
C ASN A 3 11.36 9.96 -47.90
N THR A 4 10.07 9.72 -48.13
CA THR A 4 9.11 9.29 -47.11
C THR A 4 9.52 7.95 -46.48
N ILE A 5 9.90 6.96 -47.31
CA ILE A 5 10.35 5.64 -46.83
C ILE A 5 11.64 5.76 -46.01
N LYS A 6 12.59 6.60 -46.43
CA LYS A 6 13.82 6.87 -45.66
C LYS A 6 13.52 7.54 -44.31
N SER A 7 12.59 8.50 -44.29
CA SER A 7 12.18 9.15 -43.04
C SER A 7 11.49 8.19 -42.09
N ILE A 8 10.59 7.33 -42.59
CA ILE A 8 9.94 6.28 -41.79
C ILE A 8 11.00 5.32 -41.23
N GLY A 9 11.97 4.88 -42.04
CA GLY A 9 13.06 4.01 -41.58
C GLY A 9 13.92 4.65 -40.48
N ARG A 10 14.20 5.95 -40.58
CA ARG A 10 14.93 6.70 -39.53
C ARG A 10 14.14 6.81 -38.23
N VAL A 11 12.84 7.07 -38.31
CA VAL A 11 11.96 7.12 -37.13
C VAL A 11 11.88 5.75 -36.46
N ALA A 12 11.69 4.68 -37.25
CA ALA A 12 11.66 3.32 -36.74
C ALA A 12 12.99 2.94 -36.05
N LEU A 13 14.14 3.25 -36.67
CA LEU A 13 15.46 3.02 -36.07
C LEU A 13 15.63 3.79 -34.77
N PHE A 14 15.24 5.07 -34.74
CA PHE A 14 15.27 5.88 -33.51
C PHE A 14 14.43 5.26 -32.40
N LEU A 15 13.20 4.81 -32.69
CA LEU A 15 12.33 4.17 -31.70
C LEU A 15 12.91 2.86 -31.18
N VAL A 16 13.52 2.04 -32.04
CA VAL A 16 14.20 0.80 -31.62
C VAL A 16 15.38 1.13 -30.69
N ILE A 17 16.22 2.10 -31.07
CA ILE A 17 17.34 2.53 -30.22
C ILE A 17 16.83 3.05 -28.88
N LEU A 18 15.76 3.87 -28.87
CA LEU A 18 15.16 4.39 -27.65
C LEU A 18 14.66 3.25 -26.74
N VAL A 19 13.95 2.26 -27.29
CA VAL A 19 13.48 1.10 -26.51
C VAL A 19 14.66 0.32 -25.92
N VAL A 20 15.73 0.09 -26.70
CA VAL A 20 16.94 -0.59 -26.19
C VAL A 20 17.58 0.22 -25.06
N LEU A 21 17.70 1.54 -25.21
CA LEU A 21 18.24 2.41 -24.15
C LEU A 21 17.37 2.36 -22.89
N LEU A 22 16.05 2.39 -23.02
CA LEU A 22 15.13 2.27 -21.88
C LEU A 22 15.19 0.88 -21.22
N GLN A 23 15.53 -0.18 -21.96
CA GLN A 23 15.77 -1.50 -21.36
C GLN A 23 17.12 -1.58 -20.64
N ILE A 24 18.11 -0.80 -21.04
CA ILE A 24 19.38 -0.70 -20.31
C ILE A 24 19.16 0.03 -18.98
N THR A 25 18.33 1.07 -18.94
CA THR A 25 18.06 1.80 -17.69
C THR A 25 17.40 0.91 -16.64
N ASN A 26 16.60 -0.09 -17.03
CA ASN A 26 16.09 -1.11 -16.11
C ASN A 26 17.23 -1.74 -15.28
N LYS A 27 18.28 -2.25 -15.93
CA LYS A 27 19.42 -2.84 -15.20
C LYS A 27 20.16 -1.84 -14.30
N VAL A 28 20.23 -0.58 -14.71
CA VAL A 28 20.90 0.47 -13.93
C VAL A 28 20.10 0.83 -12.69
N PHE A 29 18.77 0.84 -12.79
CA PHE A 29 17.85 1.22 -11.72
C PHE A 29 17.20 -0.01 -11.07
N ASP A 30 17.99 -1.05 -10.84
CA ASP A 30 17.55 -2.29 -10.19
C ASP A 30 17.13 -2.04 -8.73
N PRO A 31 15.85 -2.26 -8.37
CA PRO A 31 15.39 -2.07 -7.00
C PRO A 31 16.15 -2.93 -5.98
N GLY A 32 16.65 -4.12 -6.35
CA GLY A 32 17.37 -5.01 -5.44
C GLY A 32 18.71 -4.46 -4.96
N TYR A 33 19.33 -3.58 -5.74
CA TYR A 33 20.55 -2.90 -5.33
C TYR A 33 20.27 -1.58 -4.61
N TRP A 34 19.36 -0.77 -5.14
CA TRP A 34 19.17 0.61 -4.69
C TRP A 34 18.24 0.76 -3.49
N PHE A 35 17.28 -0.15 -3.28
CA PHE A 35 16.39 -0.09 -2.12
C PHE A 35 17.10 -0.44 -0.81
N PRO A 36 17.84 -1.56 -0.66
CA PRO A 36 18.57 -1.87 0.58
C PRO A 36 19.62 -0.81 0.93
N SER A 37 20.19 -0.16 -0.09
CA SER A 37 21.15 0.93 0.06
C SER A 37 20.50 2.27 0.49
N GLY A 38 19.18 2.32 0.67
CA GLY A 38 18.44 3.49 1.13
C GLY A 38 18.13 4.55 0.06
N TRP A 39 18.43 4.31 -1.21
CA TRP A 39 18.26 5.32 -2.27
C TRP A 39 16.85 5.39 -2.83
N ILE A 40 16.13 4.26 -2.84
CA ILE A 40 14.70 4.23 -3.19
C ILE A 40 13.90 4.48 -1.91
N GLN A 41 13.18 5.59 -1.87
CA GLN A 41 12.38 6.04 -0.73
C GLN A 41 10.96 6.43 -1.17
N ASP A 42 10.11 6.72 -0.18
CA ASP A 42 8.77 7.27 -0.35
C ASP A 42 7.86 6.35 -1.21
N ARG A 43 7.12 6.92 -2.18
CA ARG A 43 6.10 6.20 -2.98
C ARG A 43 6.63 4.92 -3.64
N THR A 44 7.89 4.91 -4.09
CA THR A 44 8.44 3.78 -4.86
C THR A 44 9.11 2.72 -3.98
N ALA A 45 9.34 3.00 -2.70
CA ALA A 45 9.98 2.07 -1.77
C ALA A 45 9.20 0.78 -1.59
N ARG A 46 7.87 0.86 -1.44
CA ARG A 46 7.01 -0.31 -1.18
C ARG A 46 6.99 -1.28 -2.35
N LEU A 47 6.86 -0.77 -3.57
CA LEU A 47 6.93 -1.62 -4.75
C LEU A 47 8.33 -2.21 -4.96
N ALA A 48 9.39 -1.45 -4.63
CA ALA A 48 10.75 -1.98 -4.64
C ALA A 48 10.89 -3.12 -3.61
N GLN A 49 10.50 -2.91 -2.36
CA GLN A 49 10.54 -3.93 -1.32
C GLN A 49 9.72 -5.17 -1.70
N LEU A 50 8.47 -4.98 -2.18
CA LEU A 50 7.62 -6.07 -2.64
C LEU A 50 8.28 -6.91 -3.74
N SER A 51 9.05 -6.28 -4.64
CA SER A 51 9.76 -7.00 -5.71
C SER A 51 10.91 -7.88 -5.20
N LEU A 52 11.37 -7.64 -3.96
CA LEU A 52 12.43 -8.41 -3.29
C LEU A 52 11.88 -9.54 -2.43
N GLU A 53 10.57 -9.58 -2.19
CA GLU A 53 9.95 -10.68 -1.44
C GLU A 53 10.20 -12.02 -2.14
N GLU A 54 10.44 -13.04 -1.32
CA GLU A 54 10.64 -14.42 -1.75
C GLU A 54 9.34 -14.98 -2.35
N GLU A 55 9.47 -15.84 -3.36
CA GLU A 55 8.33 -16.34 -4.14
C GLU A 55 7.34 -17.13 -3.26
N GLY A 56 6.06 -16.76 -3.33
CA GLY A 56 4.98 -17.51 -2.68
C GLY A 56 4.94 -17.43 -1.15
N THR A 57 5.51 -16.40 -0.54
CA THR A 57 5.60 -16.27 0.93
C THR A 57 4.50 -15.44 1.56
N LEU A 58 3.69 -14.71 0.78
CA LEU A 58 2.66 -13.80 1.30
C LEU A 58 1.25 -14.38 1.17
N ASP A 59 0.52 -14.45 2.29
CA ASP A 59 -0.89 -14.87 2.33
C ASP A 59 -1.85 -13.73 1.99
N VAL A 60 -1.52 -12.50 2.42
CA VAL A 60 -2.39 -11.32 2.29
C VAL A 60 -1.64 -10.13 1.68
N LEU A 61 -2.24 -9.51 0.66
CA LEU A 61 -1.75 -8.23 0.14
C LEU A 61 -2.76 -7.14 0.44
N ASN A 62 -2.27 -6.02 0.98
CA ASN A 62 -3.08 -4.82 1.14
C ASN A 62 -2.73 -3.77 0.10
N VAL A 63 -3.74 -3.19 -0.55
CA VAL A 63 -3.61 -2.06 -1.48
C VAL A 63 -4.58 -0.95 -1.13
N GLY A 64 -4.10 0.29 -1.14
CA GLY A 64 -4.89 1.46 -0.77
C GLY A 64 -4.06 2.72 -0.76
N ASP A 65 -4.64 3.85 -0.32
CA ASP A 65 -3.90 5.10 -0.23
C ASP A 65 -3.23 5.32 1.14
N SER A 66 -3.17 6.55 1.65
CA SER A 66 -2.47 6.86 2.90
C SER A 66 -3.23 6.35 4.13
N GLU A 67 -4.56 6.24 4.08
CA GLU A 67 -5.35 5.67 5.18
C GLU A 67 -5.02 4.19 5.37
N SER A 68 -5.04 3.44 4.27
CA SER A 68 -4.61 2.05 4.20
C SER A 68 -3.19 1.84 4.70
N LEU A 69 -2.30 2.77 4.33
CA LEU A 69 -0.91 2.73 4.72
C LEU A 69 -0.72 2.82 6.24
N SER A 70 -1.54 3.62 6.92
CA SER A 70 -1.40 3.82 8.36
C SER A 70 -2.17 2.79 9.20
N ALA A 71 -3.23 2.21 8.62
CA ALA A 71 -4.13 1.30 9.32
C ALA A 71 -3.69 -0.17 9.34
N ILE A 72 -3.09 -0.67 8.26
CA ILE A 72 -2.72 -2.09 8.15
C ILE A 72 -1.23 -2.28 8.48
N ILE A 73 -0.95 -2.97 9.58
CA ILE A 73 0.39 -3.22 10.10
C ILE A 73 0.70 -4.72 9.92
N PRO A 74 1.50 -5.10 8.91
CA PRO A 74 1.85 -6.51 8.69
C PRO A 74 2.53 -7.19 9.86
N MET A 75 3.31 -6.43 10.63
CA MET A 75 4.00 -6.95 11.82
C MET A 75 3.02 -7.31 12.94
N GLU A 76 1.87 -6.63 13.02
CA GLU A 76 0.82 -6.98 13.99
C GLU A 76 0.08 -8.26 13.56
N LEU A 77 -0.26 -8.36 12.25
CA LEU A 77 -0.89 -9.55 11.68
C LEU A 77 0.01 -10.80 11.84
N TRP A 78 1.32 -10.62 11.73
CA TRP A 78 2.28 -11.67 12.03
C TRP A 78 2.30 -12.01 13.52
N HIS A 79 2.47 -11.01 14.39
CA HIS A 79 2.63 -11.22 15.83
C HIS A 79 1.44 -11.95 16.45
N ASP A 80 0.22 -11.51 16.15
CA ASP A 80 -0.99 -12.03 16.76
C ASP A 80 -1.48 -13.32 16.10
N GLN A 81 -1.53 -13.34 14.76
CA GLN A 81 -2.17 -14.42 13.99
C GLN A 81 -1.20 -15.28 13.16
N GLY A 82 0.06 -14.89 13.00
CA GLY A 82 1.02 -15.60 12.15
C GLY A 82 0.77 -15.45 10.65
N ILE A 83 0.00 -14.44 10.24
CA ILE A 83 -0.34 -14.17 8.84
C ILE A 83 0.84 -13.44 8.18
N THR A 84 1.36 -13.99 7.07
CA THR A 84 2.33 -13.24 6.26
C THR A 84 1.59 -12.26 5.36
N SER A 85 1.94 -10.98 5.47
CA SER A 85 1.25 -9.93 4.73
C SER A 85 2.15 -8.79 4.27
N PHE A 86 1.70 -8.04 3.27
CA PHE A 86 2.43 -6.88 2.78
C PHE A 86 1.50 -5.69 2.52
N ASN A 87 1.85 -4.54 3.10
CA ASN A 87 1.13 -3.30 2.88
C ASN A 87 1.70 -2.53 1.69
N CYS A 88 1.03 -2.63 0.54
CA CYS A 88 1.40 -1.92 -0.68
C CYS A 88 0.84 -0.48 -0.75
N GLY A 89 0.13 -0.03 0.28
CA GLY A 89 -0.53 1.28 0.30
C GLY A 89 0.46 2.44 0.16
N CYS A 90 0.04 3.51 -0.51
CA CYS A 90 0.90 4.70 -0.65
C CYS A 90 0.11 6.00 -0.75
N ASP A 91 0.73 7.11 -0.35
CA ASP A 91 0.04 8.42 -0.26
C ASP A 91 -0.69 8.78 -1.54
N GLY A 92 -2.01 8.85 -1.48
CA GLY A 92 -2.85 9.14 -2.64
C GLY A 92 -2.72 8.14 -3.80
N MET A 93 -2.57 6.85 -3.49
CA MET A 93 -2.64 5.77 -4.47
C MET A 93 -3.95 5.85 -5.28
N ARG A 94 -3.86 5.49 -6.57
CA ARG A 94 -5.00 5.49 -7.49
C ARG A 94 -5.28 4.08 -7.98
N LEU A 95 -6.48 3.83 -8.47
CA LEU A 95 -6.87 2.52 -9.00
C LEU A 95 -5.94 1.97 -10.11
N PRO A 96 -5.43 2.76 -11.07
CA PRO A 96 -4.45 2.26 -12.04
C PRO A 96 -3.15 1.77 -11.39
N GLU A 97 -2.72 2.41 -10.31
CA GLU A 97 -1.54 2.02 -9.54
C GLU A 97 -1.80 0.78 -8.70
N CYS A 98 -3.01 0.64 -8.14
CA CYS A 98 -3.43 -0.61 -7.46
C CYS A 98 -3.35 -1.79 -8.45
N TYR A 99 -3.90 -1.60 -9.66
CA TYR A 99 -3.87 -2.61 -10.71
C TYR A 99 -2.44 -3.02 -11.10
N THR A 100 -1.54 -2.06 -11.34
CA THR A 100 -0.15 -2.39 -11.71
C THR A 100 0.67 -2.95 -10.56
N THR A 101 0.38 -2.53 -9.33
CA THR A 101 1.00 -3.08 -8.12
C THR A 101 0.62 -4.54 -7.94
N LEU A 102 -0.68 -4.87 -7.99
CA LEU A 102 -1.16 -6.25 -7.93
C LEU A 102 -0.60 -7.09 -9.08
N ARG A 103 -0.59 -6.56 -10.31
CA ARG A 103 0.00 -7.25 -11.47
C ARG A 103 1.50 -7.52 -11.28
N THR A 104 2.20 -6.69 -10.53
CA THR A 104 3.62 -6.90 -10.19
C THR A 104 3.76 -7.93 -9.08
N ALA A 105 2.94 -7.82 -8.03
CA ALA A 105 2.93 -8.76 -6.91
C ALA A 105 2.66 -10.20 -7.39
N PHE A 106 1.64 -10.38 -8.23
CA PHE A 106 1.23 -11.69 -8.77
C PHE A 106 2.26 -12.35 -9.70
N GLN A 107 3.38 -11.69 -10.02
CA GLN A 107 4.49 -12.35 -10.71
C GLN A 107 5.25 -13.33 -9.82
N LYS A 108 5.27 -13.08 -8.51
CA LYS A 108 5.99 -13.89 -7.51
C LYS A 108 5.09 -14.39 -6.38
N GLN A 109 3.99 -13.70 -6.13
CA GLN A 109 3.12 -13.96 -4.99
C GLN A 109 1.79 -14.56 -5.45
N LYS A 110 1.22 -15.43 -4.64
CA LYS A 110 -0.11 -15.99 -4.82
C LYS A 110 -0.88 -15.89 -3.51
N PRO A 111 -1.18 -14.66 -3.06
CA PRO A 111 -1.90 -14.47 -1.81
C PRO A 111 -3.29 -15.09 -1.91
N LYS A 112 -3.82 -15.51 -0.77
CA LYS A 112 -5.20 -15.97 -0.67
C LYS A 112 -6.18 -14.81 -0.73
N VAL A 113 -5.79 -13.66 -0.16
CA VAL A 113 -6.64 -12.48 -0.03
C VAL A 113 -5.91 -11.20 -0.48
N VAL A 114 -6.62 -10.36 -1.22
CA VAL A 114 -6.29 -8.96 -1.43
C VAL A 114 -7.28 -8.08 -0.67
N LEU A 115 -6.75 -7.26 0.22
CA LEU A 115 -7.48 -6.19 0.89
C LEU A 115 -7.40 -4.94 0.01
N LEU A 116 -8.55 -4.39 -0.37
CA LEU A 116 -8.64 -3.16 -1.16
C LEU A 116 -9.35 -2.07 -0.35
N GLU A 117 -8.60 -1.04 0.02
CA GLU A 117 -9.16 0.16 0.66
C GLU A 117 -10.07 0.91 -0.34
N THR A 118 -11.22 1.39 0.13
CA THR A 118 -12.32 1.87 -0.73
C THR A 118 -12.41 3.39 -0.86
N GLY A 119 -11.79 4.18 0.01
CA GLY A 119 -11.71 5.64 -0.08
C GLY A 119 -11.21 6.12 -1.45
N LEU A 120 -10.24 5.41 -2.03
CA LEU A 120 -9.70 5.68 -3.38
C LEU A 120 -10.74 5.54 -4.52
N LEU A 121 -11.86 4.84 -4.32
CA LEU A 121 -12.95 4.73 -5.32
C LEU A 121 -13.71 6.04 -5.52
N TYR A 122 -13.66 6.96 -4.56
CA TYR A 122 -14.32 8.27 -4.63
C TYR A 122 -13.42 9.40 -5.17
N ARG A 123 -12.18 9.10 -5.55
CA ARG A 123 -11.26 10.10 -6.10
C ARG A 123 -11.70 10.56 -7.49
N LEU A 124 -11.83 11.89 -7.69
CA LEU A 124 -12.42 12.48 -8.91
C LEU A 124 -11.42 13.03 -9.95
N ASP A 125 -10.13 13.01 -9.68
CA ASP A 125 -9.11 13.72 -10.47
C ASP A 125 -8.78 13.04 -11.83
N PHE A 126 -9.45 13.51 -12.89
CA PHE A 126 -9.41 12.92 -14.23
C PHE A 126 -8.06 13.01 -14.93
N GLU A 127 -7.42 14.17 -14.91
CA GLU A 127 -6.19 14.37 -15.67
C GLU A 127 -5.06 13.51 -15.11
N GLN A 128 -4.92 13.51 -13.79
CA GLN A 128 -3.89 12.72 -13.14
C GLN A 128 -4.18 11.21 -13.22
N ASP A 129 -5.45 10.75 -13.23
CA ASP A 129 -5.77 9.33 -13.44
C ASP A 129 -5.36 8.85 -14.83
N TYR A 130 -5.58 9.66 -15.87
CA TYR A 130 -5.15 9.32 -17.23
C TYR A 130 -3.63 9.31 -17.35
N GLN A 131 -2.95 10.28 -16.72
CA GLN A 131 -1.49 10.29 -16.63
C GLN A 131 -0.98 9.04 -15.91
N SER A 132 -1.56 8.67 -14.75
CA SER A 132 -1.22 7.44 -14.03
C SER A 132 -1.47 6.21 -14.89
N LEU A 133 -2.58 6.10 -15.62
CA LEU A 133 -2.84 4.97 -16.51
C LEU A 133 -1.73 4.79 -17.57
N VAL A 134 -1.36 5.87 -18.24
CA VAL A 134 -0.32 5.83 -19.28
C VAL A 134 1.04 5.54 -18.65
N ALA A 135 1.39 6.29 -17.59
CA ALA A 135 2.67 6.18 -16.91
C ALA A 135 2.87 4.79 -16.29
N GLU A 136 1.87 4.23 -15.61
CA GLU A 136 1.97 2.93 -14.95
C GLU A 136 2.17 1.78 -15.93
N ASN A 137 1.56 1.83 -17.11
CA ASN A 137 1.82 0.84 -18.16
C ASN A 137 3.24 0.96 -18.71
N ILE A 138 3.76 2.19 -18.88
CA ILE A 138 5.15 2.41 -19.30
C ILE A 138 6.13 1.93 -18.21
N TYR A 139 5.89 2.33 -16.96
CA TYR A 139 6.70 2.00 -15.79
C TYR A 139 6.75 0.51 -15.51
N TYR A 140 5.70 -0.23 -15.87
CA TYR A 140 5.71 -1.69 -15.77
C TYR A 140 6.73 -2.36 -16.70
N TYR A 141 6.90 -1.87 -17.94
CA TYR A 141 7.89 -2.43 -18.88
C TYR A 141 9.27 -1.77 -18.77
N PHE A 142 9.32 -0.54 -18.28
CA PHE A 142 10.52 0.29 -18.15
C PHE A 142 10.64 0.80 -16.72
N TYR A 143 10.90 -0.10 -15.76
CA TYR A 143 10.96 0.24 -14.34
C TYR A 143 12.08 1.24 -14.00
N GLY A 144 13.10 1.42 -14.85
CA GLY A 144 14.04 2.53 -14.68
C GLY A 144 13.39 3.91 -14.73
N LEU A 145 12.29 4.06 -15.47
CA LEU A 145 11.47 5.28 -15.43
C LEU A 145 10.64 5.37 -14.15
N ARG A 146 10.23 4.25 -13.55
CA ARG A 146 9.52 4.25 -12.26
C ARG A 146 10.42 4.81 -11.16
N TYR A 147 11.66 4.33 -11.09
CA TYR A 147 12.60 4.70 -10.04
C TYR A 147 13.43 5.95 -10.36
N HIS A 148 13.07 6.70 -11.41
CA HIS A 148 13.81 7.91 -11.80
C HIS A 148 13.95 8.91 -10.65
N ASN A 149 12.99 8.98 -9.72
CA ASN A 149 13.07 9.91 -8.60
C ASN A 149 14.18 9.59 -7.58
N MET A 150 14.85 8.43 -7.66
CA MET A 150 15.91 8.07 -6.71
C MET A 150 17.06 9.08 -6.71
N TRP A 151 17.33 9.77 -7.82
CA TRP A 151 18.38 10.81 -7.88
C TRP A 151 18.12 11.96 -6.89
N LYS A 152 16.85 12.19 -6.52
CA LYS A 152 16.50 13.21 -5.50
C LYS A 152 17.01 12.82 -4.12
N SER A 153 17.11 11.53 -3.81
CA SER A 153 17.72 11.05 -2.57
C SER A 153 19.22 11.38 -2.52
N PHE A 154 19.93 11.27 -3.66
CA PHE A 154 21.33 11.73 -3.81
C PHE A 154 21.48 13.24 -3.59
N ALA A 155 20.54 14.03 -4.11
CA ALA A 155 20.61 15.48 -4.00
C ALA A 155 20.25 16.01 -2.61
N ASN A 156 19.28 15.38 -1.93
CA ASN A 156 18.62 15.96 -0.75
C ASN A 156 19.12 15.42 0.60
N GLN A 157 20.02 14.42 0.63
CA GLN A 157 20.54 13.79 1.86
C GLN A 157 19.46 13.55 2.94
N LYS A 158 18.25 13.17 2.53
CA LYS A 158 17.17 12.85 3.49
C LYS A 158 17.53 11.58 4.24
N GLY A 159 17.10 11.49 5.50
CA GLY A 159 17.21 10.25 6.28
C GLY A 159 16.51 9.08 5.58
N VAL A 160 17.00 7.88 5.83
CA VAL A 160 16.42 6.62 5.31
C VAL A 160 15.20 6.28 6.16
N ARG A 161 14.13 5.73 5.57
CA ARG A 161 13.01 5.19 6.34
C ARG A 161 13.18 3.68 6.50
N ALA A 162 12.80 3.14 7.65
CA ALA A 162 12.64 1.71 7.85
C ALA A 162 11.25 1.29 7.35
N TYR A 163 11.18 0.20 6.56
CA TYR A 163 9.94 -0.32 6.01
C TYR A 163 9.73 -1.76 6.50
N PHE A 164 8.61 -2.01 7.18
CA PHE A 164 8.24 -3.29 7.76
C PHE A 164 7.15 -3.94 6.90
N LYS A 165 7.56 -4.66 5.86
CA LYS A 165 6.66 -5.18 4.80
C LYS A 165 5.74 -4.10 4.23
N GLY A 166 6.35 -2.96 3.89
CA GLY A 166 5.69 -1.78 3.33
C GLY A 166 5.10 -0.81 4.37
N TYR A 167 4.94 -1.21 5.63
CA TYR A 167 4.53 -0.31 6.72
C TYR A 167 5.69 0.59 7.18
N VAL A 168 5.38 1.82 7.60
CA VAL A 168 6.34 2.75 8.20
C VAL A 168 5.75 3.23 9.50
N VAL A 169 6.53 3.14 10.59
CA VAL A 169 6.08 3.54 11.92
C VAL A 169 5.76 5.03 11.97
N ASN A 170 4.59 5.35 12.52
CA ASN A 170 4.21 6.71 12.87
C ASN A 170 3.51 6.75 14.25
N ASN A 171 4.18 7.38 15.21
CA ASN A 171 3.70 7.54 16.60
C ASN A 171 3.13 8.93 16.86
N SER A 172 2.91 9.74 15.82
CA SER A 172 2.34 11.08 15.99
C SER A 172 0.92 10.99 16.52
N ILE A 173 0.56 11.95 17.38
CA ILE A 173 -0.80 12.07 17.92
C ILE A 173 -1.35 13.43 17.50
N GLY A 174 -2.39 13.39 16.68
CA GLY A 174 -3.23 14.53 16.34
C GLY A 174 -4.64 14.23 16.83
N VAL A 175 -5.06 14.87 17.92
CA VAL A 175 -6.39 14.66 18.53
C VAL A 175 -7.49 15.06 17.55
N TYR A 176 -8.46 14.16 17.33
CA TYR A 176 -9.70 14.53 16.66
C TYR A 176 -10.68 15.12 17.66
N GLU A 177 -11.01 16.41 17.48
CA GLU A 177 -11.94 17.17 18.35
C GLU A 177 -13.36 17.26 17.76
N GLY A 178 -13.61 16.58 16.65
CA GLY A 178 -14.92 16.58 16.00
C GLY A 178 -15.94 15.64 16.66
N PRO A 179 -17.18 15.60 16.13
CA PRO A 179 -18.24 14.75 16.65
C PRO A 179 -17.93 13.25 16.47
N GLU A 180 -18.14 12.46 17.52
CA GLU A 180 -18.01 11.00 17.43
C GLU A 180 -19.07 10.34 16.52
N ASP A 181 -20.20 11.00 16.28
CA ASP A 181 -21.31 10.54 15.44
C ASP A 181 -21.21 11.04 13.99
N TYR A 182 -20.00 11.04 13.44
CA TYR A 182 -19.72 11.47 12.07
C TYR A 182 -20.39 10.60 10.98
N MET A 183 -20.85 9.40 11.33
CA MET A 183 -21.62 8.49 10.46
C MET A 183 -23.14 8.69 10.65
N ILE A 184 -23.67 9.79 10.08
CA ILE A 184 -25.09 10.13 10.18
C ILE A 184 -25.94 9.19 9.30
N GLU A 185 -26.97 8.56 9.86
CA GLU A 185 -27.82 7.62 9.13
C GLU A 185 -28.54 8.28 7.94
N THR A 186 -28.40 7.67 6.76
CA THR A 186 -29.11 8.07 5.54
C THR A 186 -29.21 6.89 4.57
N LYS A 187 -30.16 6.96 3.64
CA LYS A 187 -30.27 6.02 2.51
C LYS A 187 -29.60 6.54 1.23
N GLU A 188 -29.12 7.77 1.24
CA GLU A 188 -28.44 8.37 0.11
C GLU A 188 -27.04 7.77 -0.05
N ALA A 189 -26.57 7.65 -1.28
CA ALA A 189 -25.31 6.98 -1.61
C ALA A 189 -24.52 7.79 -2.63
N ASP A 190 -23.22 7.97 -2.35
CA ASP A 190 -22.30 8.62 -3.27
C ASP A 190 -22.06 7.73 -4.50
N GLN A 191 -22.08 8.37 -5.67
CA GLN A 191 -21.90 7.67 -6.93
C GLN A 191 -20.42 7.49 -7.24
N ILE A 192 -19.99 6.23 -7.34
CA ILE A 192 -18.67 5.89 -7.87
C ILE A 192 -18.67 6.15 -9.37
N THR A 193 -17.70 6.94 -9.83
CA THR A 193 -17.64 7.34 -11.25
C THR A 193 -17.51 6.13 -12.17
N THR A 194 -18.08 6.20 -13.38
CA THR A 194 -17.96 5.15 -14.40
C THR A 194 -16.49 4.79 -14.69
N ARG A 195 -15.57 5.75 -14.58
CA ARG A 195 -14.13 5.52 -14.74
C ARG A 195 -13.59 4.63 -13.61
N ASN A 196 -13.87 4.99 -12.35
CA ASN A 196 -13.38 4.23 -11.21
C ASN A 196 -13.98 2.82 -11.19
N LYS A 197 -15.27 2.68 -11.54
CA LYS A 197 -15.90 1.37 -11.75
C LYS A 197 -15.20 0.52 -12.82
N ARG A 198 -14.68 1.11 -13.89
CA ARG A 198 -13.91 0.36 -14.92
C ARG A 198 -12.58 -0.15 -14.39
N PHE A 199 -11.85 0.65 -13.61
CA PHE A 199 -10.60 0.18 -13.01
C PHE A 199 -10.83 -0.83 -11.90
N PHE A 200 -11.84 -0.60 -11.06
CA PHE A 200 -12.29 -1.57 -10.08
C PHE A 200 -12.57 -2.92 -10.74
N LYS A 201 -13.37 -2.94 -11.81
CA LYS A 201 -13.63 -4.15 -12.60
C LYS A 201 -12.34 -4.79 -13.15
N ALA A 202 -11.38 -4.00 -13.60
CA ALA A 202 -10.09 -4.53 -14.07
C ALA A 202 -9.29 -5.20 -12.93
N ILE A 203 -9.33 -4.63 -11.72
CA ILE A 203 -8.72 -5.23 -10.52
C ILE A 203 -9.44 -6.53 -10.14
N MET A 204 -10.78 -6.53 -10.12
CA MET A 204 -11.57 -7.74 -9.83
C MET A 204 -11.24 -8.87 -10.82
N ASN A 205 -11.26 -8.57 -12.12
CA ASN A 205 -10.91 -9.55 -13.16
C ASN A 205 -9.47 -10.07 -13.02
N LEU A 206 -8.54 -9.22 -12.60
CA LEU A 206 -7.15 -9.63 -12.37
C LEU A 206 -7.06 -10.60 -11.19
N CYS A 207 -7.71 -10.29 -10.07
CA CYS A 207 -7.71 -11.15 -8.88
C CYS A 207 -8.42 -12.49 -9.16
N GLU A 208 -9.59 -12.45 -9.83
CA GLU A 208 -10.33 -13.65 -10.25
C GLU A 208 -9.47 -14.57 -11.14
N LYS A 209 -8.76 -14.00 -12.12
CA LYS A 209 -7.88 -14.75 -13.02
C LYS A 209 -6.76 -15.48 -12.27
N GLU A 210 -6.23 -14.87 -11.21
CA GLU A 210 -5.17 -15.45 -10.39
C GLU A 210 -5.70 -16.28 -9.21
N GLY A 211 -7.03 -16.42 -9.07
CA GLY A 211 -7.69 -17.21 -8.02
C GLY A 211 -7.60 -16.56 -6.63
N VAL A 212 -7.50 -15.23 -6.57
CA VAL A 212 -7.32 -14.45 -5.34
C VAL A 212 -8.65 -13.84 -4.91
N GLU A 213 -9.04 -14.02 -3.65
CA GLU A 213 -10.23 -13.41 -3.07
C GLU A 213 -9.99 -11.92 -2.81
N VAL A 214 -11.03 -11.10 -2.98
CA VAL A 214 -10.95 -9.67 -2.70
C VAL A 214 -11.89 -9.31 -1.55
N VAL A 215 -11.35 -8.62 -0.56
CA VAL A 215 -12.11 -8.01 0.53
C VAL A 215 -12.00 -6.49 0.41
N LEU A 216 -13.13 -5.82 0.38
CA LEU A 216 -13.20 -4.38 0.45
C LEU A 216 -13.17 -3.93 1.91
N TYR A 217 -12.51 -2.82 2.19
CA TYR A 217 -12.61 -2.21 3.50
C TYR A 217 -12.49 -0.68 3.46
N SER A 218 -13.01 -0.02 4.49
CA SER A 218 -12.81 1.42 4.70
C SER A 218 -12.14 1.64 6.05
N VAL A 219 -11.06 2.40 6.08
CA VAL A 219 -10.38 2.78 7.34
C VAL A 219 -11.23 3.82 8.09
N PRO A 220 -11.24 3.83 9.44
CA PRO A 220 -11.87 4.90 10.19
C PRO A 220 -11.21 6.25 9.88
N ALA A 221 -11.97 7.18 9.30
CA ALA A 221 -11.48 8.51 8.90
C ALA A 221 -12.60 9.56 9.06
N PRO A 222 -12.91 10.02 10.29
CA PRO A 222 -14.02 10.94 10.57
C PRO A 222 -13.93 12.29 9.86
N VAL A 223 -12.76 12.70 9.38
CA VAL A 223 -12.59 13.96 8.64
C VAL A 223 -13.06 13.85 7.19
N ASN A 224 -12.96 12.67 6.58
CA ASN A 224 -13.13 12.53 5.15
C ASN A 224 -14.12 11.42 4.74
N TYR A 225 -14.59 10.59 5.67
CA TYR A 225 -15.54 9.50 5.43
C TYR A 225 -16.92 9.81 6.01
N ASN A 226 -17.96 9.22 5.41
CA ASN A 226 -19.35 9.41 5.83
C ASN A 226 -20.24 8.27 5.32
N THR A 227 -21.49 8.26 5.76
CA THR A 227 -22.50 7.24 5.40
C THR A 227 -22.84 7.21 3.90
N TYR A 228 -22.69 8.32 3.17
CA TYR A 228 -22.92 8.34 1.71
C TYR A 228 -21.90 7.46 0.98
N LYS A 229 -20.63 7.56 1.39
CA LYS A 229 -19.56 6.70 0.89
C LYS A 229 -19.78 5.25 1.29
N HIS A 230 -20.08 4.99 2.57
CA HIS A 230 -20.43 3.65 3.05
C HIS A 230 -21.50 2.99 2.16
N ASN A 231 -22.63 3.67 1.97
CA ASN A 231 -23.76 3.15 1.19
C ASN A 231 -23.37 2.86 -0.26
N GLY A 232 -22.57 3.74 -0.89
CA GLY A 232 -22.13 3.53 -2.27
C GLY A 232 -21.15 2.37 -2.43
N ILE A 233 -20.27 2.14 -1.45
CA ILE A 233 -19.38 0.97 -1.42
C ILE A 233 -20.17 -0.29 -1.14
N GLN A 234 -21.11 -0.29 -0.18
CA GLN A 234 -21.95 -1.45 0.11
C GLN A 234 -22.74 -1.88 -1.12
N MET A 235 -23.34 -0.93 -1.85
CA MET A 235 -24.02 -1.23 -3.12
C MET A 235 -23.07 -1.84 -4.17
N LEU A 236 -21.82 -1.38 -4.25
CA LEU A 236 -20.82 -1.95 -5.16
C LEU A 236 -20.39 -3.35 -4.71
N ALA A 237 -20.18 -3.57 -3.42
CA ALA A 237 -19.85 -4.86 -2.85
C ALA A 237 -20.94 -5.89 -3.14
N ASP A 238 -22.22 -5.52 -2.93
CA ASP A 238 -23.38 -6.34 -3.24
C ASP A 238 -23.48 -6.66 -4.75
N GLU A 239 -23.19 -5.67 -5.62
CA GLU A 239 -23.18 -5.84 -7.09
C GLU A 239 -22.18 -6.91 -7.53
N TYR A 240 -21.03 -7.00 -6.87
CA TYR A 240 -19.95 -7.93 -7.20
C TYR A 240 -19.92 -9.18 -6.32
N GLY A 241 -20.78 -9.29 -5.31
CA GLY A 241 -20.78 -10.38 -4.33
C GLY A 241 -19.53 -10.40 -3.45
N LEU A 242 -18.96 -9.24 -3.14
CA LEU A 242 -17.74 -9.09 -2.36
C LEU A 242 -18.03 -8.90 -0.88
N LYS A 243 -17.08 -9.33 -0.04
CA LYS A 243 -17.08 -8.98 1.39
C LYS A 243 -16.64 -7.53 1.55
N TYR A 244 -17.34 -6.80 2.42
CA TYR A 244 -17.02 -5.41 2.74
C TYR A 244 -17.06 -5.17 4.24
N ILE A 245 -16.00 -4.57 4.78
CA ILE A 245 -15.89 -4.16 6.18
C ILE A 245 -15.71 -2.64 6.23
N ASP A 246 -16.72 -1.93 6.71
CA ASP A 246 -16.57 -0.51 6.99
C ASP A 246 -16.18 -0.29 8.45
N PHE A 247 -14.90 0.00 8.69
CA PHE A 247 -14.42 0.23 10.04
C PHE A 247 -14.95 1.54 10.65
N ASN A 248 -15.49 2.46 9.84
CA ASN A 248 -16.20 3.64 10.35
C ASN A 248 -17.50 3.26 11.07
N MET A 249 -18.07 2.09 10.79
CA MET A 249 -19.32 1.64 11.42
C MET A 249 -19.10 0.90 12.75
N ASN A 250 -17.88 0.40 13.01
CA ASN A 250 -17.56 -0.37 14.22
C ASN A 250 -16.27 0.09 14.94
N TRP A 251 -15.75 1.29 14.68
CA TRP A 251 -14.53 1.81 15.32
C TRP A 251 -14.57 1.77 16.87
N LYS A 252 -15.76 1.90 17.47
CA LYS A 252 -15.96 1.76 18.93
C LYS A 252 -15.73 0.34 19.42
N GLU A 253 -16.13 -0.66 18.63
CA GLU A 253 -15.90 -2.08 18.94
C GLU A 253 -14.42 -2.44 18.82
N ILE A 254 -13.73 -1.88 17.81
CA ILE A 254 -12.27 -1.99 17.64
C ILE A 254 -11.52 -1.32 18.82
N GLY A 255 -12.17 -0.37 19.51
CA GLY A 255 -11.58 0.37 20.62
C GLY A 255 -10.71 1.55 20.19
N ILE A 256 -10.99 2.14 19.03
CA ILE A 256 -10.32 3.36 18.57
C ILE A 256 -10.66 4.50 19.53
N ASP A 257 -9.62 5.14 20.06
CA ASP A 257 -9.67 6.32 20.91
C ASP A 257 -9.17 7.52 20.10
N TRP A 258 -10.10 8.33 19.58
CA TRP A 258 -9.80 9.51 18.76
C TRP A 258 -8.90 10.56 19.42
N SER A 259 -8.69 10.49 20.74
CA SER A 259 -7.74 11.34 21.47
C SER A 259 -6.30 10.81 21.48
N LYS A 260 -6.08 9.56 21.09
CA LYS A 260 -4.77 8.88 21.14
C LYS A 260 -4.37 8.20 19.83
N ASP A 261 -5.33 7.68 19.09
CA ASP A 261 -5.09 6.73 17.99
C ASP A 261 -5.09 7.40 16.60
N SER A 262 -5.24 8.71 16.57
CA SER A 262 -5.23 9.51 15.35
C SER A 262 -3.88 10.19 15.16
N GLN A 263 -3.36 10.12 13.94
CA GLN A 263 -2.12 10.77 13.53
C GLN A 263 -2.30 12.28 13.34
N ASP A 264 -3.43 12.69 12.76
CA ASP A 264 -3.62 14.02 12.19
C ASP A 264 -5.08 14.48 12.23
N CYS A 265 -5.63 14.44 13.44
CA CYS A 265 -6.96 14.96 13.75
C CYS A 265 -8.09 14.22 13.02
N GLY A 266 -7.97 12.91 12.86
CA GLY A 266 -9.04 12.02 12.37
C GLY A 266 -9.03 11.77 10.87
N ASP A 267 -7.93 12.06 10.17
CA ASP A 267 -7.76 11.67 8.75
C ASP A 267 -7.07 10.31 8.64
N HIS A 268 -6.03 10.07 9.45
CA HIS A 268 -5.26 8.83 9.49
C HIS A 268 -5.16 8.28 10.92
N LEU A 269 -5.18 6.94 11.03
CA LEU A 269 -4.76 6.28 12.27
C LEU A 269 -3.25 6.43 12.45
N ASN A 270 -2.78 6.51 13.69
CA ASN A 270 -1.37 6.31 14.03
C ASN A 270 -1.10 4.82 14.33
N ARG A 271 0.11 4.50 14.79
CA ARG A 271 0.48 3.11 15.11
C ARG A 271 -0.47 2.44 16.10
N ASP A 272 -0.87 3.11 17.18
CA ASP A 272 -1.72 2.50 18.21
C ASP A 272 -3.12 2.18 17.66
N GLY A 273 -3.69 3.08 16.84
CA GLY A 273 -4.93 2.82 16.10
C GLY A 273 -4.78 1.70 15.08
N GLY A 274 -3.67 1.70 14.34
CA GLY A 274 -3.35 0.67 13.34
C GLY A 274 -3.16 -0.72 13.94
N ILE A 275 -2.59 -0.83 15.15
CA ILE A 275 -2.50 -2.09 15.91
C ILE A 275 -3.89 -2.62 16.19
N LYS A 276 -4.76 -1.81 16.83
CA LYS A 276 -6.12 -2.24 17.18
C LYS A 276 -6.90 -2.72 15.97
N LEU A 277 -6.82 -1.96 14.87
CA LEU A 277 -7.49 -2.32 13.62
C LEU A 277 -6.89 -3.59 13.01
N SER A 278 -5.56 -3.72 12.97
CA SER A 278 -4.87 -4.88 12.40
C SER A 278 -5.16 -6.15 13.20
N THR A 279 -5.12 -6.10 14.54
CA THR A 279 -5.50 -7.23 15.40
C THR A 279 -6.95 -7.65 15.16
N TRP A 280 -7.89 -6.70 15.10
CA TRP A 280 -9.30 -7.01 14.81
C TRP A 280 -9.44 -7.66 13.42
N LEU A 281 -8.81 -7.08 12.40
CA LEU A 281 -8.86 -7.58 11.04
C LEU A 281 -8.21 -8.95 10.91
N GLY A 282 -7.08 -9.18 11.57
CA GLY A 282 -6.38 -10.46 11.57
C GLY A 282 -7.25 -11.58 12.15
N ASN A 283 -7.93 -11.32 13.27
CA ASN A 283 -8.88 -12.29 13.84
C ASN A 283 -10.03 -12.58 12.86
N TRP A 284 -10.63 -11.55 12.27
CA TRP A 284 -11.68 -11.72 11.27
C TRP A 284 -11.19 -12.50 10.04
N LEU A 285 -9.96 -12.26 9.59
CA LEU A 285 -9.36 -12.98 8.46
C LEU A 285 -9.14 -14.45 8.78
N MET A 286 -8.69 -14.80 9.98
CA MET A 286 -8.53 -16.19 10.42
C MET A 286 -9.87 -16.93 10.53
N ASP A 287 -10.93 -16.23 10.93
CA ASP A 287 -12.28 -16.81 11.02
C ASP A 287 -12.93 -17.00 9.64
N GLU A 288 -12.73 -16.05 8.73
CA GLU A 288 -13.39 -16.02 7.42
C GLU A 288 -12.64 -16.84 6.36
N PHE A 289 -11.30 -16.91 6.46
CA PHE A 289 -10.44 -17.58 5.50
C PHE A 289 -9.57 -18.62 6.20
N ASP A 290 -9.37 -19.75 5.54
CA ASP A 290 -8.44 -20.79 5.99
C ASP A 290 -6.98 -20.34 5.77
N LEU A 291 -6.53 -19.37 6.58
CA LEU A 291 -5.18 -18.84 6.56
C LEU A 291 -4.28 -19.65 7.51
N PRO A 292 -3.05 -19.96 7.10
CA PRO A 292 -2.08 -20.63 7.96
C PRO A 292 -1.55 -19.69 9.07
N ASP A 293 -1.19 -20.28 10.21
CA ASP A 293 -0.33 -19.64 11.20
C ASP A 293 1.11 -20.11 10.95
N HIS A 294 1.92 -19.24 10.34
CA HIS A 294 3.28 -19.56 9.91
C HIS A 294 4.33 -19.45 11.03
N ARG A 295 3.96 -19.04 12.26
CA ARG A 295 4.92 -18.90 13.37
C ARG A 295 5.57 -20.22 13.79
N SER A 296 5.00 -21.35 13.36
CA SER A 296 5.57 -22.68 13.57
C SER A 296 6.60 -23.11 12.51
N ASP A 297 6.73 -22.37 11.40
CA ASP A 297 7.79 -22.56 10.40
C ASP A 297 9.06 -21.85 10.88
N PRO A 298 10.16 -22.56 11.19
CA PRO A 298 11.36 -21.93 11.75
C PRO A 298 12.02 -20.89 10.83
N GLU A 299 11.99 -21.09 9.52
CA GLU A 299 12.69 -20.22 8.57
C GLU A 299 11.92 -18.90 8.37
N LEU A 300 10.58 -18.99 8.28
CA LEU A 300 9.73 -17.80 8.25
C LEU A 300 9.72 -17.11 9.61
N ALA A 301 9.60 -17.86 10.71
CA ALA A 301 9.54 -17.28 12.05
C ALA A 301 10.78 -16.48 12.39
N GLU A 302 11.99 -16.99 12.12
CA GLU A 302 13.23 -16.26 12.37
C GLU A 302 13.25 -14.89 11.67
N GLN A 303 12.84 -14.84 10.40
CA GLN A 303 12.86 -13.61 9.61
C GLN A 303 11.78 -12.61 10.06
N TRP A 304 10.57 -13.10 10.31
CA TRP A 304 9.42 -12.24 10.64
C TRP A 304 9.43 -11.79 12.11
N ASP A 305 9.88 -12.64 13.05
CA ASP A 305 10.07 -12.25 14.44
C ASP A 305 11.17 -11.19 14.58
N TYR A 306 12.28 -11.36 13.85
CA TYR A 306 13.30 -10.31 13.78
C TYR A 306 12.74 -8.98 13.27
N LEU A 307 11.92 -9.01 12.21
CA LEU A 307 11.33 -7.81 11.64
C LEU A 307 10.29 -7.16 12.58
N TYR A 308 9.53 -7.98 13.32
CA TYR A 308 8.62 -7.52 14.37
C TYR A 308 9.40 -6.82 15.50
N ASP A 309 10.41 -7.48 16.07
CA ASP A 309 11.24 -6.92 17.13
C ASP A 309 11.92 -5.62 16.68
N TYR A 310 12.39 -5.58 15.42
CA TYR A 310 12.97 -4.37 14.84
C TYR A 310 11.94 -3.25 14.63
N CYS A 311 10.68 -3.60 14.34
CA CYS A 311 9.56 -2.65 14.27
C CYS A 311 9.25 -2.04 15.63
N GLU A 312 9.20 -2.86 16.68
CA GLU A 312 9.00 -2.42 18.06
C GLU A 312 10.15 -1.50 18.51
N TYR A 313 11.39 -1.93 18.30
CA TYR A 313 12.57 -1.13 18.61
C TYR A 313 12.54 0.21 17.87
N THR A 314 12.22 0.20 16.57
CA THR A 314 12.12 1.43 15.78
C THR A 314 11.03 2.36 16.31
N SER A 315 9.89 1.80 16.71
CA SER A 315 8.82 2.57 17.36
C SER A 315 9.29 3.23 18.64
N ASP A 316 9.98 2.49 19.51
CA ASP A 316 10.52 3.00 20.76
C ASP A 316 11.51 4.14 20.55
N VAL A 317 12.41 4.01 19.57
CA VAL A 317 13.40 5.06 19.24
C VAL A 317 12.72 6.30 18.66
N LEU A 318 11.63 6.13 17.90
CA LEU A 318 10.88 7.23 17.28
C LEU A 318 9.88 7.91 18.22
N LYS A 319 9.66 7.40 19.44
CA LYS A 319 8.76 8.03 20.42
C LYS A 319 9.10 9.51 20.63
N GLY A 320 8.12 10.38 20.44
CA GLY A 320 8.28 11.83 20.58
C GLY A 320 8.91 12.54 19.38
N THR A 321 9.13 11.84 18.26
CA THR A 321 9.55 12.46 16.98
C THR A 321 8.39 12.49 15.98
N ASN A 322 8.28 13.59 15.23
CA ASN A 322 7.23 13.76 14.20
C ASN A 322 7.61 13.14 12.84
N THR A 323 8.75 12.45 12.75
CA THR A 323 9.24 11.94 11.46
C THR A 323 9.62 10.48 11.57
N GLY A 324 9.03 9.63 10.72
CA GLY A 324 9.50 8.26 10.45
C GLY A 324 10.86 8.19 9.73
N ASN A 325 11.68 9.23 9.82
CA ASN A 325 13.01 9.28 9.23
C ASN A 325 14.01 8.77 10.27
N VAL A 326 14.70 7.69 9.94
CA VAL A 326 15.91 7.27 10.64
C VAL A 326 17.01 8.27 10.23
N THR A 327 17.33 9.22 11.12
CA THR A 327 18.51 10.09 10.97
C THR A 327 19.78 9.24 11.13
N GLU A 328 20.96 9.75 10.74
CA GLU A 328 22.22 9.01 11.02
C GLU A 328 22.43 8.73 12.52
N GLU A 329 21.93 9.60 13.41
CA GLU A 329 21.93 9.36 14.87
C GLU A 329 21.02 8.19 15.29
N ILE A 330 19.87 8.03 14.62
CA ILE A 330 18.97 6.88 14.81
C ILE A 330 19.56 5.64 14.14
N ARG A 331 20.22 5.78 12.99
CA ARG A 331 20.91 4.70 12.28
C ARG A 331 22.03 4.11 13.12
N GLU A 332 22.86 4.96 13.74
CA GLU A 332 23.88 4.53 14.69
C GLU A 332 23.27 3.72 15.85
N LYS A 333 22.15 4.19 16.43
CA LYS A 333 21.42 3.45 17.47
C LYS A 333 20.85 2.11 16.98
N LEU A 334 20.32 2.06 15.75
CA LEU A 334 19.83 0.83 15.10
C LEU A 334 20.94 -0.15 14.69
N THR A 335 22.19 0.31 14.57
CA THR A 335 23.35 -0.54 14.18
C THR A 335 24.20 -1.05 15.34
N VAL A 336 23.97 -0.60 16.58
CA VAL A 336 24.84 -0.92 17.72
C VAL A 336 24.50 -2.26 18.41
N ASP A 337 23.33 -2.85 18.15
CA ASP A 337 22.91 -4.14 18.73
C ASP A 337 22.47 -5.19 17.67
N GLY A 338 23.19 -5.26 16.53
CA GLY A 338 22.99 -6.26 15.47
C GLY A 338 24.26 -7.00 15.08
#